data_AF-A0A1X7VS37-F1
#
_entry.id   AF-A0A1X7VS37-F1
#
_cell.length_a   1.000
_cell.length_b   1.000
_cell.length_c   1.000
_cell.angle_alpha   90.00
_cell.angle_beta   90.00
_cell.angle_gamma   90.00
#
_symmetry.space_group_name_H-M   'P 1'
#
loop_
_entity.id
_entity.type
_entity.pdbx_description
1 polymer ?
#
loop_
_entity_poly.entity_id
_entity_poly.type
_entity_poly.pdbx_seq_one_letter_code
_entity_poly.pdbx_strand_id
1 'polypeptide(L)'
;MSLLFSLVLLSLAGLAFCSHHYDPNNCNFTLSTKDGTTCAYINVKLSLNSTSDPEGNYTIDCKQHNFTTNGSCYNHTAHFNQTIFDFSFEWKDASDNRFNGSASINFTAYDNFKAWNVSNWAVDGDLPVSDKTDELVSCSIGDRLFQYTYGLDTFKSYTCNSSLSYTNSCNVSDLFVVISDLRIQAFKFNANYTFDTAYRCDADIKGSKYIPIIVGGALVGLVLVVFAAYIVGRIRNHKRSQYQPIS
;
A
#
# COMPACT_ATOMS: atom_id res chain seq x y z
N MET A 1 13.54 36.27 20.98
CA MET A 1 13.52 35.89 19.55
C MET A 1 13.95 34.45 19.27
N SER A 2 14.68 33.76 20.17
CA SER A 2 15.13 32.37 19.94
C SER A 2 14.11 31.27 20.30
N LEU A 3 13.21 31.50 21.26
CA LEU A 3 12.25 30.47 21.71
C LEU A 3 11.01 30.31 20.81
N LEU A 4 10.63 31.33 20.05
CA LEU A 4 9.48 31.29 19.13
C LEU A 4 9.78 30.54 17.83
N PHE A 5 11.05 30.43 17.43
CA PHE A 5 11.46 29.68 16.24
C PHE A 5 11.45 28.16 16.47
N SER A 6 11.70 27.70 17.70
CA SER A 6 11.68 26.26 18.02
C SER A 6 10.28 25.67 18.17
N LEU A 7 9.26 26.46 18.53
CA LEU A 7 7.88 25.95 18.65
C LEU A 7 7.16 25.81 17.30
N VAL A 8 7.51 26.60 16.30
CA VAL A 8 6.85 26.55 14.98
C VAL A 8 7.34 25.35 14.14
N LEU A 9 8.57 24.87 14.33
CA LEU A 9 9.04 23.64 13.68
C LEU A 9 8.45 22.37 14.28
N LEU A 10 8.05 22.36 15.56
CA LEU A 10 7.52 21.15 16.22
C LEU A 10 6.04 20.88 15.90
N SER A 11 5.27 21.85 15.40
CA SER A 11 3.83 21.67 15.17
C SER A 11 3.45 21.16 13.77
N LEU A 12 4.38 21.13 12.80
CA LEU A 12 4.10 20.58 11.46
C LEU A 12 4.36 19.08 11.33
N ALA A 13 5.00 18.43 12.31
CA ALA A 13 5.24 16.98 12.29
C ALA A 13 4.10 16.15 12.92
N GLY A 14 3.09 16.80 13.51
CA GLY A 14 2.19 16.16 14.49
C GLY A 14 0.83 15.67 13.99
N LEU A 15 0.42 15.90 12.75
CA LEU A 15 -0.95 15.56 12.31
C LEU A 15 -0.97 14.86 10.95
N ALA A 16 -0.33 13.70 10.90
CA ALA A 16 -0.72 12.64 9.96
C ALA A 16 -1.07 11.38 10.76
N PHE A 17 -2.08 11.49 11.63
CA PHE A 17 -2.76 10.30 12.15
C PHE A 17 -3.45 9.62 10.97
N CYS A 18 -2.76 8.65 10.35
CA CYS A 18 -3.34 7.81 9.31
C CYS A 18 -4.33 6.86 9.97
N SER A 19 -5.61 7.04 9.61
CA SER A 19 -6.72 6.21 10.04
C SER A 19 -6.49 4.74 9.71
N HIS A 20 -6.86 3.88 10.66
CA HIS A 20 -6.97 2.43 10.52
C HIS A 20 -8.02 2.10 9.45
N HIS A 21 -7.62 2.08 8.16
CA HIS A 21 -8.48 1.49 7.13
C HIS A 21 -8.26 -0.02 7.14
N TYR A 22 -9.12 -0.71 7.89
CA TYR A 22 -9.39 -2.13 7.76
C TYR A 22 -10.81 -2.23 7.20
N ASP A 23 -10.97 -2.78 5.99
CA ASP A 23 -12.30 -2.99 5.41
C ASP A 23 -12.72 -4.47 5.61
N PRO A 24 -13.80 -4.74 6.37
CA PRO A 24 -14.28 -6.11 6.57
C PRO A 24 -14.91 -6.74 5.31
N ASN A 25 -15.12 -5.98 4.24
CA ASN A 25 -15.63 -6.50 2.98
C ASN A 25 -14.54 -6.98 2.02
N ASN A 26 -13.27 -6.71 2.34
CA ASN A 26 -12.14 -7.18 1.55
C ASN A 26 -11.86 -8.67 1.79
N CYS A 27 -11.14 -9.26 0.84
CA CYS A 27 -10.63 -10.62 0.96
C CYS A 27 -9.63 -10.73 2.09
N ASN A 28 -9.92 -11.57 3.07
CA ASN A 28 -9.05 -11.84 4.20
C ASN A 28 -8.39 -13.21 4.03
N PHE A 29 -7.08 -13.22 3.88
CA PHE A 29 -6.29 -14.44 3.83
C PHE A 29 -5.32 -14.49 5.00
N THR A 30 -5.34 -15.61 5.73
CA THR A 30 -4.47 -15.86 6.87
C THR A 30 -3.66 -17.11 6.59
N LEU A 31 -2.35 -16.99 6.71
CA LEU A 31 -1.43 -18.13 6.68
C LEU A 31 -0.96 -18.41 8.11
N SER A 32 -1.19 -19.63 8.59
CA SER A 32 -0.83 -20.06 9.95
C SER A 32 -0.04 -21.37 9.95
N THR A 33 0.81 -21.55 10.95
CA THR A 33 1.52 -22.81 11.19
C THR A 33 0.55 -23.92 11.61
N LYS A 34 1.01 -25.17 11.60
CA LYS A 34 0.27 -26.31 12.19
C LYS A 34 -0.07 -26.09 13.68
N ASP A 35 0.74 -25.30 14.37
CA ASP A 35 0.56 -24.95 15.78
C ASP A 35 -0.42 -23.79 15.99
N GLY A 36 -0.98 -23.21 14.92
CA GLY A 36 -1.95 -22.13 14.96
C GLY A 36 -1.36 -20.71 14.97
N THR A 37 -0.05 -20.56 14.89
CA THR A 37 0.62 -19.24 14.86
C THR A 37 0.49 -18.60 13.49
N THR A 38 -0.06 -17.39 13.40
CA THR A 38 -0.15 -16.63 12.14
C THR A 38 1.21 -16.13 11.69
N CYS A 39 1.53 -16.36 10.41
CA CYS A 39 2.80 -16.03 9.77
C CYS A 39 2.64 -14.94 8.72
N ALA A 40 1.47 -14.87 8.07
CA ALA A 40 1.12 -13.80 7.15
C ALA A 40 -0.38 -13.53 7.22
N TYR A 41 -0.74 -12.27 7.05
CA TYR A 41 -2.12 -11.81 7.01
C TYR A 41 -2.27 -10.77 5.90
N ILE A 42 -3.24 -11.00 5.02
CA ILE A 42 -3.47 -10.23 3.82
C ILE A 42 -4.95 -9.84 3.80
N ASN A 43 -5.21 -8.54 3.70
CA ASN A 43 -6.51 -7.97 3.42
C ASN A 43 -6.40 -7.24 2.10
N VAL A 44 -7.16 -7.63 1.08
CA VAL A 44 -7.03 -7.06 -0.27
C VAL A 44 -8.34 -7.04 -1.03
N LYS A 45 -8.50 -6.08 -1.93
CA LYS A 45 -9.50 -6.12 -2.99
C LYS A 45 -8.81 -6.32 -4.33
N LEU A 46 -9.18 -7.41 -5.02
CA LEU A 46 -8.61 -7.82 -6.31
C LEU A 46 -9.70 -7.78 -7.39
N SER A 47 -9.37 -7.26 -8.57
CA SER A 47 -10.26 -7.27 -9.74
C SER A 47 -9.47 -7.60 -10.98
N LEU A 48 -10.04 -8.45 -11.84
CA LEU A 48 -9.47 -8.88 -13.10
C LEU A 48 -10.34 -8.35 -14.23
N ASN A 49 -9.73 -7.66 -15.18
CA ASN A 49 -10.41 -7.23 -16.40
C ASN A 49 -9.65 -7.77 -17.61
N SER A 50 -10.35 -7.99 -18.72
CA SER A 50 -9.74 -8.44 -19.97
C SER A 50 -10.10 -7.48 -21.11
N THR A 51 -9.20 -7.26 -22.08
CA THR A 51 -9.57 -6.56 -23.33
C THR A 51 -10.51 -7.38 -24.21
N SER A 52 -10.54 -8.71 -24.05
CA SER A 52 -11.45 -9.57 -24.83
C SER A 52 -12.91 -9.37 -24.43
N ASP A 53 -13.19 -9.03 -23.17
CA ASP A 53 -14.53 -8.74 -22.68
C ASP A 53 -14.60 -7.31 -22.11
N PRO A 54 -14.97 -6.31 -22.94
CA PRO A 54 -15.05 -4.92 -22.51
C PRO A 54 -16.19 -4.64 -21.52
N GLU A 55 -17.15 -5.56 -21.33
CA GLU A 55 -18.23 -5.43 -20.33
C GLU A 55 -17.96 -6.25 -19.06
N GLY A 56 -17.12 -7.28 -19.14
CA GLY A 56 -16.72 -8.17 -18.04
C GLY A 56 -15.63 -7.58 -17.13
N ASN A 57 -15.97 -6.65 -16.26
CA ASN A 57 -15.15 -6.36 -15.08
C ASN A 57 -15.35 -7.51 -14.06
N TYR A 58 -14.46 -8.50 -14.07
CA TYR A 58 -14.52 -9.64 -13.16
C TYR A 58 -13.88 -9.27 -11.81
N THR A 59 -14.74 -8.78 -10.91
CA THR A 59 -14.30 -8.53 -9.54
C THR A 59 -14.24 -9.85 -8.78
N ILE A 60 -13.05 -10.19 -8.27
CA ILE A 60 -12.89 -11.33 -7.38
C ILE A 60 -13.51 -10.96 -6.03
N ASP A 61 -14.76 -11.38 -5.82
CA ASP A 61 -15.46 -11.19 -4.54
C ASP A 61 -15.25 -12.41 -3.64
N CYS A 62 -14.60 -12.17 -2.50
CA CYS A 62 -14.31 -13.20 -1.51
C CYS A 62 -15.49 -13.77 -0.74
N LYS A 63 -16.69 -13.20 -0.93
CA LYS A 63 -17.95 -13.78 -0.43
C LYS A 63 -18.60 -14.71 -1.46
N GLN A 64 -18.25 -14.60 -2.73
CA GLN A 64 -18.91 -15.30 -3.84
C GLN A 64 -18.06 -16.44 -4.42
N HIS A 65 -16.74 -16.33 -4.37
CA HIS A 65 -15.82 -17.34 -4.90
C HIS A 65 -15.31 -18.26 -3.80
N ASN A 66 -15.05 -19.53 -4.16
CA ASN A 66 -14.40 -20.47 -3.26
C ASN A 66 -12.89 -20.31 -3.35
N PHE A 67 -12.25 -20.01 -2.22
CA PHE A 67 -10.81 -19.87 -2.13
C PHE A 67 -10.18 -21.07 -1.44
N THR A 68 -9.07 -21.53 -2.00
CA THR A 68 -8.18 -22.47 -1.33
C THR A 68 -6.83 -21.80 -1.15
N THR A 69 -6.44 -21.58 0.10
CA THR A 69 -5.13 -21.02 0.44
C THR A 69 -4.14 -22.14 0.66
N ASN A 70 -2.96 -22.03 0.07
CA ASN A 70 -1.83 -22.91 0.31
C ASN A 70 -0.59 -22.08 0.66
N GLY A 71 0.36 -22.64 1.39
CA GLY A 71 1.55 -21.89 1.74
C GLY A 71 2.41 -22.52 2.82
N SER A 72 3.56 -21.90 3.03
CA SER A 72 4.61 -22.34 3.92
C SER A 72 4.96 -21.22 4.90
N CYS A 73 4.79 -21.49 6.19
CA CYS A 73 5.34 -20.66 7.27
C CYS A 73 6.78 -21.04 7.65
N TYR A 74 7.37 -22.00 6.93
CA TYR A 74 8.66 -22.56 7.30
C TYR A 74 9.79 -21.81 6.63
N ASN A 75 10.94 -21.84 7.30
CA ASN A 75 12.12 -21.12 6.88
C ASN A 75 12.76 -21.82 5.68
N HIS A 76 12.38 -21.45 4.45
CA HIS A 76 13.23 -21.74 3.31
C HIS A 76 14.50 -20.91 3.49
N THR A 77 15.57 -21.56 3.93
CA THR A 77 16.88 -20.93 4.01
C THR A 77 17.39 -20.80 2.57
N ALA A 78 17.09 -19.68 1.94
CA ALA A 78 17.70 -19.34 0.67
C ALA A 78 19.18 -18.96 0.91
N HIS A 79 19.98 -19.02 -0.16
CA HIS A 79 21.34 -18.46 -0.17
C HIS A 79 21.31 -17.05 0.46
N PHE A 80 22.23 -16.74 1.40
CA PHE A 80 22.38 -15.44 2.09
C PHE A 80 21.45 -15.10 3.29
N ASN A 81 21.24 -16.00 4.27
CA ASN A 81 20.53 -15.69 5.55
C ASN A 81 19.12 -15.08 5.37
N GLN A 82 18.41 -15.47 4.32
CA GLN A 82 17.06 -15.01 4.03
C GLN A 82 16.04 -16.07 4.42
N THR A 83 14.89 -15.61 4.91
CA THR A 83 13.73 -16.48 5.17
C THR A 83 12.63 -16.13 4.18
N ILE A 84 12.16 -17.12 3.43
CA ILE A 84 11.08 -16.95 2.45
C ILE A 84 9.84 -17.71 2.91
N PHE A 85 8.69 -17.03 2.92
CA PHE A 85 7.37 -17.63 3.10
C PHE A 85 6.60 -17.54 1.78
N ASP A 86 6.12 -18.69 1.30
CA ASP A 86 5.32 -18.77 0.10
C ASP A 86 3.85 -18.77 0.51
N PHE A 87 3.06 -17.94 -0.14
CA PHE A 87 1.62 -17.90 0.04
C PHE A 87 0.95 -17.93 -1.33
N SER A 88 0.12 -18.92 -1.58
CA SER A 88 -0.72 -18.95 -2.76
C SER A 88 -2.19 -19.08 -2.39
N PHE A 89 -3.05 -18.49 -3.21
CA PHE A 89 -4.47 -18.70 -3.12
C PHE A 89 -5.03 -18.97 -4.50
N GLU A 90 -5.83 -20.02 -4.59
CA GLU A 90 -6.57 -20.39 -5.79
C GLU A 90 -8.01 -19.97 -5.60
N TRP A 91 -8.61 -19.40 -6.65
CA TRP A 91 -10.04 -19.14 -6.70
C TRP A 91 -10.69 -19.99 -7.77
N LYS A 92 -11.87 -20.49 -7.43
CA LYS A 92 -12.78 -21.14 -8.37
C LYS A 92 -14.16 -20.52 -8.21
N ASP A 93 -14.75 -20.12 -9.33
CA ASP A 93 -16.13 -19.67 -9.35
C ASP A 93 -17.05 -20.90 -9.23
N ALA A 94 -18.01 -20.82 -8.31
CA ALA A 94 -18.95 -21.90 -8.02
C ALA A 94 -20.02 -22.07 -9.11
N SER A 95 -20.24 -21.03 -9.92
CA SER A 95 -21.26 -20.97 -10.96
C SER A 95 -20.71 -21.23 -12.37
N ASP A 96 -19.42 -20.96 -12.59
CA ASP A 96 -18.76 -21.09 -13.89
C ASP A 96 -17.28 -21.46 -13.75
N ASN A 97 -16.87 -22.63 -14.25
CA ASN A 97 -15.46 -23.06 -14.18
C ASN A 97 -14.51 -22.26 -15.09
N ARG A 98 -15.02 -21.29 -15.86
CA ARG A 98 -14.25 -20.51 -16.85
C ARG A 98 -13.36 -19.43 -16.25
N PHE A 99 -13.52 -19.10 -14.96
CA PHE A 99 -12.78 -18.03 -14.28
C PHE A 99 -11.99 -18.53 -13.09
N ASN A 100 -11.21 -19.59 -13.33
CA ASN A 100 -10.31 -20.12 -12.32
C ASN A 100 -8.95 -19.44 -12.43
N GLY A 101 -8.28 -19.32 -11.30
CA GLY A 101 -6.93 -18.79 -11.29
C GLY A 101 -6.28 -18.97 -9.93
N SER A 102 -5.05 -18.52 -9.86
CA SER A 102 -4.24 -18.55 -8.65
C SER A 102 -3.38 -17.30 -8.56
N ALA A 103 -3.08 -16.89 -7.34
CA ALA A 103 -2.11 -15.85 -7.09
C ALA A 103 -1.10 -16.38 -6.09
N SER A 104 0.17 -16.09 -6.35
CA SER A 104 1.30 -16.53 -5.56
C SER A 104 2.11 -15.33 -5.11
N ILE A 105 2.39 -15.25 -3.82
CA ILE A 105 3.07 -14.15 -3.15
C ILE A 105 4.20 -14.73 -2.31
N ASN A 106 5.40 -14.21 -2.51
CA ASN A 106 6.56 -14.58 -1.73
C ASN A 106 6.94 -13.42 -0.82
N PHE A 107 7.07 -13.71 0.47
CA PHE A 107 7.55 -12.78 1.47
C PHE A 107 8.98 -13.14 1.82
N THR A 108 9.90 -12.18 1.79
CA THR A 108 11.29 -12.40 2.20
C THR A 108 11.64 -11.54 3.41
N ALA A 109 12.22 -12.15 4.43
CA ALA A 109 12.80 -11.46 5.57
C ALA A 109 14.33 -11.44 5.52
N TYR A 110 14.90 -10.33 5.98
CA TYR A 110 16.33 -10.05 6.03
C TYR A 110 16.77 -9.70 7.46
N ASP A 111 18.09 -9.70 7.67
CA ASP A 111 18.74 -9.22 8.90
C ASP A 111 18.21 -9.85 10.19
N ASN A 112 17.95 -11.17 10.17
CA ASN A 112 17.35 -11.92 11.27
C ASN A 112 15.95 -11.41 11.65
N PHE A 113 15.07 -11.25 10.66
CA PHE A 113 13.70 -10.74 10.83
C PHE A 113 13.65 -9.32 11.42
N LYS A 114 14.57 -8.44 11.00
CA LYS A 114 14.45 -7.00 11.27
C LYS A 114 13.69 -6.29 10.15
N ALA A 115 13.87 -6.76 8.93
CA ALA A 115 13.24 -6.20 7.75
C ALA A 115 12.56 -7.29 6.91
N TRP A 116 11.53 -6.91 6.15
CA TRP A 116 10.89 -7.77 5.16
C TRP A 116 10.41 -7.01 3.92
N ASN A 117 10.14 -7.78 2.87
CA ASN A 117 9.46 -7.32 1.66
C ASN A 117 8.58 -8.42 1.06
N VAL A 118 7.74 -8.01 0.12
CA VAL A 118 7.19 -8.90 -0.90
C VAL A 118 8.25 -9.01 -1.99
N SER A 119 8.79 -10.21 -2.20
CA SER A 119 9.84 -10.48 -3.19
C SER A 119 9.26 -10.87 -4.56
N ASN A 120 8.08 -11.49 -4.57
CA ASN A 120 7.32 -11.74 -5.78
C ASN A 120 5.82 -11.67 -5.49
N TRP A 121 5.05 -11.19 -6.45
CA TRP A 121 3.62 -11.40 -6.52
C TRP A 121 3.29 -11.71 -7.97
N ALA A 122 2.80 -12.92 -8.20
CA ALA A 122 2.28 -13.40 -9.46
C ALA A 122 0.76 -13.64 -9.38
N VAL A 123 0.05 -13.30 -10.45
CA VAL A 123 -1.37 -13.61 -10.64
C VAL A 123 -1.49 -14.37 -11.95
N ASP A 124 -1.99 -15.58 -11.87
CA ASP A 124 -2.26 -16.49 -12.97
C ASP A 124 -3.76 -16.69 -13.08
N GLY A 125 -4.33 -16.55 -14.28
CA GLY A 125 -5.76 -16.73 -14.49
C GLY A 125 -6.07 -17.25 -15.88
N ASP A 126 -7.09 -18.09 -15.95
CA ASP A 126 -7.69 -18.50 -17.21
C ASP A 126 -8.80 -17.51 -17.56
N LEU A 127 -8.69 -16.88 -18.73
CA LEU A 127 -9.66 -15.92 -19.24
C LEU A 127 -10.40 -16.48 -20.45
N PRO A 128 -11.71 -16.27 -20.57
CA PRO A 128 -12.42 -16.59 -21.80
C PRO A 128 -12.05 -15.60 -22.91
N VAL A 129 -11.86 -16.15 -24.10
CA VAL A 129 -11.73 -15.36 -25.32
C VAL A 129 -13.13 -15.15 -25.88
N SER A 130 -13.57 -13.89 -25.92
CA SER A 130 -14.95 -13.47 -26.27
C SER A 130 -15.42 -13.86 -27.69
N ASP A 131 -14.58 -14.53 -28.48
CA ASP A 131 -14.88 -14.98 -29.84
C ASP A 131 -14.89 -16.52 -30.01
N LYS A 132 -14.58 -17.28 -28.96
CA LYS A 132 -14.63 -18.75 -28.96
C LYS A 132 -15.11 -19.25 -27.60
N THR A 133 -16.30 -19.84 -27.59
CA THR A 133 -17.04 -20.22 -26.38
C THR A 133 -16.33 -21.21 -25.45
N ASP A 134 -15.22 -21.82 -25.89
CA ASP A 134 -14.49 -22.85 -25.15
C ASP A 134 -12.95 -22.65 -25.13
N GLU A 135 -12.41 -21.54 -25.67
CA GLU A 135 -10.96 -21.29 -25.63
C GLU A 135 -10.61 -20.41 -24.41
N LEU A 136 -9.91 -21.01 -23.45
CA LEU A 136 -9.35 -20.31 -22.30
C LEU A 136 -7.89 -19.92 -22.60
N VAL A 137 -7.51 -18.69 -22.26
CA VAL A 137 -6.13 -18.24 -22.33
C VAL A 137 -5.59 -18.09 -20.91
N SER A 138 -4.55 -18.87 -20.60
CA SER A 138 -3.80 -18.69 -19.36
C SER A 138 -2.90 -17.46 -19.47
N CYS A 139 -3.12 -16.51 -18.58
CA CYS A 139 -2.39 -15.25 -18.48
C CYS A 139 -1.69 -15.17 -17.12
N SER A 140 -0.45 -14.67 -17.11
CA SER A 140 0.33 -14.49 -15.89
C SER A 140 0.84 -13.05 -15.79
N ILE A 141 0.65 -12.40 -14.64
CA ILE A 141 1.31 -11.14 -14.28
C ILE A 141 2.20 -11.40 -13.06
N GLY A 142 3.49 -11.56 -13.26
CA GLY A 142 4.51 -11.71 -12.20
C GLY A 142 5.49 -10.53 -12.12
N ASP A 143 6.37 -10.51 -11.11
CA ASP A 143 7.51 -9.59 -10.82
C ASP A 143 7.25 -8.07 -10.85
N ARG A 144 6.13 -7.61 -11.41
CA ARG A 144 5.74 -6.22 -11.63
C ARG A 144 4.69 -5.76 -10.65
N LEU A 145 3.96 -6.70 -10.05
CA LEU A 145 2.84 -6.40 -9.15
C LEU A 145 3.30 -5.70 -7.86
N PHE A 146 4.57 -5.82 -7.48
CA PHE A 146 5.09 -5.18 -6.27
C PHE A 146 6.54 -4.71 -6.41
N GLN A 147 6.75 -3.40 -6.56
CA GLN A 147 8.10 -2.80 -6.68
C GLN A 147 8.50 -1.95 -5.46
N TYR A 148 7.67 -1.85 -4.40
CA TYR A 148 7.85 -0.79 -3.39
C TYR A 148 7.85 -1.22 -1.92
N THR A 149 7.83 -2.52 -1.63
CA THR A 149 8.12 -3.00 -0.27
C THR A 149 9.61 -3.25 -0.19
N TYR A 150 10.39 -2.32 0.34
CA TYR A 150 11.80 -2.57 0.63
C TYR A 150 12.08 -2.22 2.08
N GLY A 151 12.66 -3.18 2.81
CA GLY A 151 13.19 -2.92 4.15
C GLY A 151 12.12 -2.55 5.19
N LEU A 152 10.90 -3.09 5.08
CA LEU A 152 9.85 -2.82 6.06
C LEU A 152 10.18 -3.48 7.38
N ASP A 153 10.01 -2.77 8.49
CA ASP A 153 10.14 -3.38 9.82
C ASP A 153 9.18 -4.58 9.96
N THR A 154 9.67 -5.72 10.45
CA THR A 154 8.86 -6.94 10.62
C THR A 154 7.71 -6.79 11.59
N PHE A 155 7.76 -5.82 12.50
CA PHE A 155 6.62 -5.50 13.35
C PHE A 155 5.57 -4.64 12.66
N LYS A 156 5.87 -4.04 11.50
CA LYS A 156 4.95 -3.12 10.81
C LYS A 156 4.21 -3.80 9.67
N SER A 157 3.00 -3.33 9.41
CA SER A 157 2.23 -3.71 8.22
C SER A 157 2.58 -2.79 7.04
N TYR A 158 2.18 -3.19 5.85
CA TYR A 158 2.19 -2.34 4.66
C TYR A 158 0.75 -2.15 4.17
N THR A 159 0.40 -0.93 3.77
CA THR A 159 -0.93 -0.59 3.28
C THR A 159 -0.87 0.27 2.03
N CYS A 160 -1.80 0.02 1.11
CA CYS A 160 -2.00 0.80 -0.10
C CYS A 160 -3.49 0.86 -0.43
N ASN A 161 -4.11 2.01 -0.17
CA ASN A 161 -5.54 2.21 -0.44
C ASN A 161 -5.80 2.59 -1.90
N SER A 162 -4.81 3.21 -2.54
CA SER A 162 -4.86 3.58 -3.95
C SER A 162 -4.98 2.35 -4.85
N SER A 163 -5.79 2.47 -5.90
CA SER A 163 -5.92 1.42 -6.91
C SER A 163 -4.64 1.32 -7.76
N LEU A 164 -3.97 0.18 -7.69
CA LEU A 164 -2.80 -0.17 -8.48
C LEU A 164 -3.27 -1.04 -9.65
N SER A 165 -3.02 -0.61 -10.88
CA SER A 165 -3.39 -1.35 -12.09
C SER A 165 -2.14 -1.86 -12.79
N TYR A 166 -2.16 -3.14 -13.13
CA TYR A 166 -1.09 -3.85 -13.82
C TYR A 166 -1.66 -4.52 -15.05
N THR A 167 -0.89 -4.53 -16.13
CA THR A 167 -1.30 -5.15 -17.38
C THR A 167 -0.19 -6.04 -17.92
N ASN A 168 -0.59 -7.17 -18.49
CA ASN A 168 0.29 -8.02 -19.29
C ASN A 168 -0.44 -8.43 -20.56
N SER A 169 0.30 -8.43 -21.68
CA SER A 169 -0.23 -8.83 -22.97
C SER A 169 -0.08 -10.34 -23.13
N CYS A 170 -1.19 -11.03 -23.31
CA CYS A 170 -1.23 -12.46 -23.61
C CYS A 170 -1.54 -12.66 -25.08
N ASN A 171 -1.38 -13.90 -25.57
CA ASN A 171 -1.45 -14.21 -26.99
C ASN A 171 -2.71 -13.69 -27.71
N VAL A 172 -3.87 -13.75 -27.05
CA VAL A 172 -5.18 -13.44 -27.66
C VAL A 172 -5.97 -12.35 -26.91
N SER A 173 -5.51 -11.95 -25.72
CA SER A 173 -6.14 -10.91 -24.89
C SER A 173 -5.11 -10.28 -23.94
N ASP A 174 -5.36 -9.06 -23.49
CA ASP A 174 -4.58 -8.44 -22.42
C ASP A 174 -5.31 -8.65 -21.09
N LEU A 175 -4.57 -9.11 -20.08
CA LEU A 175 -5.07 -9.20 -18.71
C LEU A 175 -4.72 -7.91 -17.97
N PHE A 176 -5.72 -7.34 -17.30
CA PHE A 176 -5.57 -6.24 -16.36
C PHE A 176 -5.88 -6.73 -14.96
N VAL A 177 -4.92 -6.55 -14.06
CA VAL A 177 -5.08 -6.84 -12.63
C VAL A 177 -5.15 -5.51 -11.89
N VAL A 178 -6.23 -5.29 -11.16
CA VAL A 178 -6.40 -4.12 -10.29
C VAL A 178 -6.38 -4.58 -8.83
N ILE A 179 -5.44 -4.04 -8.07
CA ILE A 179 -5.29 -4.27 -6.63
C ILE A 179 -5.65 -2.95 -5.92
N SER A 180 -6.53 -3.01 -4.93
CA SER A 180 -6.94 -1.85 -4.14
C SER A 180 -7.16 -2.23 -2.68
N ASP A 181 -7.19 -1.24 -1.79
CA ASP A 181 -7.40 -1.42 -0.35
C ASP A 181 -6.55 -2.56 0.24
N LEU A 182 -5.28 -2.59 -0.16
CA LEU A 182 -4.34 -3.62 0.22
C LEU A 182 -3.78 -3.33 1.60
N ARG A 183 -3.73 -4.35 2.45
CA ARG A 183 -2.98 -4.37 3.69
C ARG A 183 -2.37 -5.74 3.91
N ILE A 184 -1.07 -5.77 4.16
CA ILE A 184 -0.30 -7.00 4.31
C ILE A 184 0.64 -6.90 5.51
N GLN A 185 0.81 -7.99 6.23
CA GLN A 185 1.82 -8.14 7.27
C GLN A 185 2.31 -9.58 7.28
N ALA A 186 3.60 -9.77 7.48
CA ALA A 186 4.23 -11.08 7.51
C ALA A 186 5.25 -11.17 8.65
N PHE A 187 5.64 -12.39 9.00
CA PHE A 187 6.66 -12.78 9.99
C PHE A 187 6.28 -12.53 11.46
N LYS A 188 6.08 -11.27 11.87
CA LYS A 188 5.80 -10.94 13.27
C LYS A 188 4.47 -10.24 13.40
N PHE A 189 3.72 -10.64 14.43
CA PHE A 189 2.45 -10.05 14.83
C PHE A 189 2.49 -9.71 16.30
N ASN A 190 1.77 -8.66 16.69
CA ASN A 190 1.53 -8.38 18.10
C ASN A 190 0.62 -9.43 18.72
N ALA A 191 0.60 -9.51 20.05
CA ALA A 191 -0.14 -10.52 20.82
C ALA A 191 -1.64 -10.64 20.48
N ASN A 192 -2.22 -9.62 19.83
CA ASN A 192 -3.62 -9.57 19.41
C ASN A 192 -3.84 -10.01 17.95
N TYR A 193 -2.80 -10.48 17.23
CA TYR A 193 -2.87 -10.92 15.81
C TYR A 193 -3.56 -9.90 14.88
N THR A 194 -3.35 -8.62 15.14
CA THR A 194 -3.89 -7.51 14.35
C THR A 194 -2.76 -6.82 13.58
N PHE A 195 -3.13 -6.12 12.52
CA PHE A 195 -2.19 -5.31 11.78
C PHE A 195 -1.61 -4.20 12.67
N ASP A 196 -0.28 -4.11 12.71
CA ASP A 196 0.42 -3.02 13.38
C ASP A 196 0.44 -1.76 12.48
N THR A 197 1.09 -0.71 12.96
CA THR A 197 1.42 0.53 12.29
C THR A 197 1.87 0.27 10.85
N ALA A 198 1.19 0.92 9.91
CA ALA A 198 1.35 0.61 8.49
C ALA A 198 2.30 1.59 7.78
N TYR A 199 3.25 1.06 7.01
CA TYR A 199 3.90 1.82 5.95
C TYR A 199 2.95 2.00 4.78
N ARG A 200 2.88 3.20 4.24
CA ARG A 200 1.99 3.53 3.11
C ARG A 200 2.73 3.48 1.79
N CYS A 201 2.06 3.05 0.74
CA CYS A 201 2.60 3.05 -0.61
C CYS A 201 2.78 4.47 -1.19
N ASP A 202 3.66 4.62 -2.17
CA ASP A 202 3.89 5.90 -2.85
C ASP A 202 2.65 6.45 -3.55
N ALA A 203 1.81 5.57 -4.12
CA ALA A 203 0.56 5.97 -4.76
C ALA A 203 -0.39 6.68 -3.79
N ASP A 204 -0.40 6.22 -2.54
CA ASP A 204 -1.16 6.80 -1.44
C ASP A 204 -0.66 8.19 -1.02
N ILE A 205 0.64 8.46 -1.20
CA ILE A 205 1.29 9.73 -0.89
C ILE A 205 1.12 10.71 -2.05
N LYS A 206 1.23 10.22 -3.29
CA LYS A 206 1.08 11.00 -4.52
C LYS A 206 -0.37 11.30 -4.87
N GLY A 207 -1.33 10.61 -4.23
CA GLY A 207 -2.75 10.92 -4.32
C GLY A 207 -2.96 12.43 -4.17
N SER A 208 -3.67 13.03 -5.12
CA SER A 208 -3.79 14.48 -5.37
C SER A 208 -4.23 15.34 -4.17
N LYS A 209 -4.55 14.73 -3.03
CA LYS A 209 -4.96 15.38 -1.78
C LYS A 209 -3.77 15.85 -0.94
N TYR A 210 -2.59 15.25 -1.02
CA TYR A 210 -1.46 15.61 -0.15
C TYR A 210 -0.64 16.80 -0.65
N ILE A 211 -0.41 16.89 -1.96
CA ILE A 211 0.38 17.98 -2.56
C ILE A 211 -0.22 19.35 -2.21
N PRO A 212 -1.55 19.59 -2.35
CA PRO A 212 -2.14 20.87 -1.97
C PRO A 212 -2.01 21.19 -0.47
N ILE A 213 -1.99 20.18 0.41
CA ILE A 213 -1.87 20.37 1.86
C ILE A 213 -0.45 20.83 2.22
N ILE A 214 0.57 20.15 1.68
CA ILE A 214 1.98 20.51 1.93
C ILE A 214 2.27 21.91 1.38
N VAL A 215 1.81 22.18 0.15
CA VAL A 215 1.98 23.50 -0.48
C VAL A 215 1.21 24.58 0.30
N GLY A 216 -0.01 24.29 0.76
CA GLY A 216 -0.81 25.20 1.58
C GLY A 216 -0.14 25.54 2.92
N GLY A 217 0.40 24.53 3.62
CA GLY A 217 1.12 24.73 4.87
C GLY A 217 2.39 25.57 4.70
N ALA A 218 3.16 25.31 3.64
CA ALA A 218 4.35 26.10 3.32
C ALA A 218 4.00 27.58 3.04
N LEU A 219 2.90 27.83 2.32
CA LEU A 219 2.46 29.18 1.98
C LEU A 219 2.01 29.96 3.22
N VAL A 220 1.24 29.35 4.12
CA VAL A 220 0.83 29.96 5.40
C VAL A 220 2.03 30.25 6.29
N GLY A 221 2.96 29.29 6.40
CA GLY A 221 4.19 29.46 7.18
C GLY A 221 5.03 30.65 6.69
N LEU A 222 5.21 30.78 5.38
CA LEU A 222 5.96 31.89 4.78
C LEU A 222 5.30 33.25 5.06
N VAL A 223 3.97 33.34 4.96
CA VAL A 223 3.22 34.58 5.23
C VAL A 223 3.39 35.02 6.68
N LEU A 224 3.33 34.11 7.64
CA LEU A 224 3.51 34.44 9.06
C LEU A 224 4.90 35.00 9.36
N VAL A 225 5.95 34.44 8.74
CA VAL A 225 7.33 34.93 8.89
C VAL A 225 7.47 36.34 8.35
N VAL A 226 6.95 36.61 7.14
CA VAL A 226 6.97 37.94 6.54
C VAL A 226 6.19 38.95 7.38
N PHE A 227 5.03 38.54 7.90
CA PHE A 227 4.18 39.40 8.73
C PHE A 227 4.86 39.77 10.06
N ALA A 228 5.51 38.82 10.72
CA ALA A 228 6.28 39.08 11.93
C ALA A 228 7.44 40.06 11.66
N ALA A 229 8.19 39.87 10.57
CA ALA A 229 9.26 40.79 10.17
C ALA A 229 8.74 42.20 9.88
N TYR A 230 7.58 42.32 9.22
CA TYR A 230 6.94 43.59 8.94
C TYR A 230 6.55 44.35 10.21
N ILE A 231 5.95 43.68 11.20
CA ILE A 231 5.56 44.29 12.47
C ILE A 231 6.80 44.85 13.19
N VAL A 232 7.89 44.09 13.27
CA VAL A 232 9.13 44.54 13.93
C VAL A 232 9.73 45.75 13.20
N GLY A 233 9.72 45.74 11.86
CA GLY A 233 10.18 46.87 11.05
C GLY A 233 9.34 48.13 11.25
N ARG A 234 8.00 47.99 11.27
CA ARG A 234 7.07 49.11 11.45
C ARG A 234 7.17 49.74 12.84
N ILE A 235 7.33 48.93 13.90
CA ILE A 235 7.50 49.43 15.27
C ILE A 235 8.81 50.24 15.41
N ARG A 236 9.88 49.85 14.71
CA ARG A 236 11.15 50.59 14.73
C ARG A 236 11.06 51.95 14.03
N ASN A 237 10.30 52.05 12.94
CA ASN A 237 10.19 53.30 12.19
C ASN A 237 9.32 54.35 12.90
N HIS A 238 8.33 53.95 13.71
CA HIS A 238 7.56 54.91 14.52
C HIS A 238 8.37 55.61 15.63
N LYS A 239 9.53 55.05 16.04
CA LYS A 239 10.40 55.68 17.05
C LYS A 239 11.39 56.70 16.49
N ARG A 240 11.44 56.92 15.16
CA ARG A 240 12.36 57.89 14.53
C ARG A 240 11.74 59.26 14.23
N SER A 241 10.45 59.47 14.50
CA SER A 241 9.76 60.74 14.25
C SER A 241 9.68 61.68 15.46
N GLN A 242 10.32 61.36 16.59
CA GLN A 242 10.32 62.21 17.78
C GLN A 242 11.76 62.55 18.21
N TYR A 243 12.43 63.38 17.41
CA TYR A 243 13.57 64.18 17.87
C TYR A 243 13.48 65.55 17.18
N GLN A 244 12.62 66.43 17.72
CA GLN A 244 12.80 67.87 17.54
C GLN A 244 13.94 68.28 18.48
N PRO A 245 15.08 68.80 17.99
CA PRO A 245 16.04 69.46 18.85
C PRO A 245 15.46 70.80 19.31
N ILE A 246 15.37 70.99 20.62
CA ILE A 246 15.01 72.26 21.25
C ILE A 246 16.28 73.13 21.21
N SER A 247 16.21 74.28 20.54
CA SER A 247 17.19 75.38 20.62
C SER A 247 16.71 76.43 21.60
#